data_AF-A0A3A5UQ99-F1
#
_entry.id   AF-A0A3A5UQ99-F1
#
_cell.length_a   1.000
_cell.length_b   1.000
_cell.length_c   1.000
_cell.angle_alpha   90.00
_cell.angle_beta   90.00
_cell.angle_gamma   90.00
#
_symmetry.space_group_name_H-M   'P 1'
#
loop_
_entity.id
_entity.type
_entity.pdbx_description
1 polymer ?
#
loop_
_entity_poly.entity_id
_entity_poly.type
_entity_poly.pdbx_seq_one_letter_code
_entity_poly.pdbx_strand_id
1 'polypeptide(L)'
;MISSRRFNSNAALEYAAHLANEHSVPLLVLEEISTSHEFANDRICTFMIQGMLENIRIFKDNNIRYVPWVETPLSGHTGKLHDLSKDAVMIVTDDFPTYFPSKAVRHASRSINRKLIAVDSNGVFPMSWTERAYPTAHGFRRFVHANFVECMDTWPQLNPIPKGHSLWLDDELYKELSERWEFNVTPFEWLWRAGELGSSGREALSTINIDHSVPPVPQARGGRSTAVQMLQEFLSNRLYRYADDRNEVKSPATSGLSPWFHFGHISTIEVVQQILMTSNWDPESIQMPRKGSREGWWNLDRSIESFLDQIITWRELGFNNAYHIPEHNQFESLPDWAKTTLMEHASDERVQYTLKQITEADTHDEIWNAAQRQLTRDGIIHNYLRMLWGKRILEWAPSPQIAAEWMIQLNDKYALDGRDPNSYTGIFWVLGRHDRAWGPERAIFGKIRYMSSANTRRKFDLKPYLQEYRY
;
A
#
# COMPACT_ATOMS: atom_id res chain seq x y z
N MET A 1 13.37 -1.83 -9.00
CA MET A 1 12.08 -2.26 -8.41
C MET A 1 12.03 -1.78 -6.97
N ILE A 2 11.07 -0.92 -6.63
CA ILE A 2 10.98 -0.23 -5.33
C ILE A 2 9.58 -0.27 -4.71
N SER A 3 8.51 -0.37 -5.50
CA SER A 3 7.11 -0.46 -5.03
C SER A 3 6.33 -1.61 -5.67
N SER A 4 6.63 -2.00 -6.92
CA SER A 4 5.99 -3.13 -7.59
C SER A 4 6.87 -4.39 -7.49
N ARG A 5 6.98 -4.95 -6.27
CA ARG A 5 7.88 -6.06 -5.91
C ARG A 5 7.39 -7.44 -6.38
N ARG A 6 7.11 -7.55 -7.67
CA ARG A 6 6.58 -8.76 -8.31
C ARG A 6 7.04 -8.88 -9.76
N PHE A 7 7.08 -10.11 -10.25
CA PHE A 7 7.25 -10.39 -11.67
C PHE A 7 5.95 -10.19 -12.45
N ASN A 8 4.85 -10.80 -12.02
CA ASN A 8 3.60 -10.81 -12.78
C ASN A 8 2.85 -9.47 -12.79
N SER A 9 2.16 -9.17 -13.90
CA SER A 9 1.35 -7.96 -14.08
C SER A 9 2.07 -6.70 -13.60
N ASN A 10 3.28 -6.52 -14.12
CA ASN A 10 4.18 -5.42 -13.77
C ASN A 10 4.54 -4.60 -15.01
N ALA A 11 3.90 -3.43 -15.16
CA ALA A 11 4.08 -2.55 -16.30
C ALA A 11 5.50 -1.99 -16.40
N ALA A 12 6.14 -1.69 -15.28
CA ALA A 12 7.53 -1.21 -15.25
C ALA A 12 8.49 -2.29 -15.77
N LEU A 13 8.27 -3.56 -15.39
CA LEU A 13 9.08 -4.68 -15.85
C LEU A 13 8.84 -4.99 -17.34
N GLU A 14 7.58 -4.97 -17.79
CA GLU A 14 7.22 -5.17 -19.20
C GLU A 14 7.86 -4.11 -20.10
N TYR A 15 7.77 -2.85 -19.69
CA TYR A 15 8.37 -1.74 -20.41
C TYR A 15 9.91 -1.80 -20.41
N ALA A 16 10.52 -2.18 -19.29
CA ALA A 16 11.96 -2.39 -19.21
C ALA A 16 12.44 -3.51 -20.17
N ALA A 17 11.69 -4.61 -20.25
CA ALA A 17 11.98 -5.70 -21.19
C ALA A 17 11.81 -5.28 -22.65
N HIS A 18 10.78 -4.49 -22.96
CA HIS A 18 10.60 -3.91 -24.29
C HIS A 18 11.81 -3.06 -24.71
N LEU A 19 12.23 -2.12 -23.86
CA LEU A 19 13.39 -1.25 -24.12
C LEU A 19 14.70 -2.04 -24.24
N ALA A 20 14.90 -3.05 -23.40
CA ALA A 20 16.10 -3.89 -23.46
C ALA A 20 16.19 -4.64 -24.81
N ASN A 21 15.07 -5.15 -25.32
CA ASN A 21 15.01 -5.74 -26.66
C ASN A 21 15.28 -4.71 -27.78
N GLU A 22 14.65 -3.53 -27.71
CA GLU A 22 14.86 -2.44 -28.68
C GLU A 22 16.35 -2.06 -28.79
N HIS A 23 17.05 -2.01 -27.66
CA HIS A 23 18.46 -1.67 -27.59
C HIS A 23 19.41 -2.86 -27.73
N SER A 24 18.90 -4.09 -27.89
CA SER A 24 19.71 -5.32 -27.96
C SER A 24 20.67 -5.48 -26.76
N VAL A 25 20.17 -5.20 -25.56
CA VAL A 25 20.93 -5.33 -24.30
C VAL A 25 20.22 -6.27 -23.32
N PRO A 26 20.97 -6.90 -22.40
CA PRO A 26 20.35 -7.70 -21.34
C PRO A 26 19.56 -6.84 -20.35
N LEU A 27 18.68 -7.49 -19.57
CA LEU A 27 17.92 -6.87 -18.50
C LEU A 27 18.42 -7.38 -17.14
N LEU A 28 18.77 -6.44 -16.26
CA LEU A 28 19.08 -6.69 -14.86
C LEU A 28 18.03 -5.99 -13.98
N VAL A 29 17.48 -6.72 -13.02
CA VAL A 29 16.53 -6.21 -12.04
C VAL A 29 17.21 -6.05 -10.70
N LEU A 30 17.34 -4.80 -10.24
CA LEU A 30 17.71 -4.48 -8.86
C LEU A 30 16.41 -4.30 -8.04
N GLU A 31 16.25 -5.10 -6.99
CA GLU A 31 15.28 -4.83 -5.93
C GLU A 31 16.01 -4.32 -4.70
N GLU A 32 15.75 -3.05 -4.35
CA GLU A 32 16.41 -2.35 -3.26
C GLU A 32 15.42 -2.13 -2.09
N ILE A 33 15.86 -2.47 -0.89
CA ILE A 33 15.15 -2.17 0.37
C ILE A 33 16.04 -1.22 1.17
N SER A 34 15.58 0.03 1.31
CA SER A 34 16.21 0.97 2.21
C SER A 34 15.76 0.72 3.64
N THR A 35 16.69 0.89 4.58
CA THR A 35 16.47 0.83 6.02
C THR A 35 16.65 2.20 6.68
N SER A 36 17.07 3.21 5.92
CA SER A 36 17.40 4.56 6.39
C SER A 36 16.19 5.51 6.48
N HIS A 37 14.97 4.97 6.56
CA HIS A 37 13.75 5.77 6.67
C HIS A 37 13.12 5.64 8.06
N GLU A 38 12.40 6.68 8.49
CA GLU A 38 11.86 6.84 9.85
C GLU A 38 11.08 5.63 10.39
N PHE A 39 10.35 4.94 9.51
CA PHE A 39 9.48 3.83 9.89
C PHE A 39 10.10 2.45 9.64
N ALA A 40 11.40 2.36 9.30
CA ALA A 40 12.06 1.07 9.12
C ALA A 40 12.05 0.29 10.45
N ASN A 41 11.55 -0.94 10.42
CA ASN A 41 11.40 -1.80 11.59
C ASN A 41 11.38 -3.27 11.20
N ASP A 42 11.56 -4.17 12.19
CA ASP A 42 11.68 -5.61 11.94
C ASP A 42 10.49 -6.16 11.15
N ARG A 43 9.28 -5.69 11.45
CA ARG A 43 8.05 -6.11 10.76
C ARG A 43 8.07 -5.81 9.27
N ILE A 44 8.33 -4.56 8.90
CA ILE A 44 8.31 -4.12 7.50
C ILE A 44 9.46 -4.77 6.74
N CYS A 45 10.67 -4.76 7.31
CA CYS A 45 11.84 -5.35 6.69
C CYS A 45 11.64 -6.85 6.45
N THR A 46 11.16 -7.60 7.43
CA THR A 46 10.88 -9.04 7.28
C THR A 46 9.86 -9.30 6.17
N PHE A 47 8.76 -8.54 6.15
CA PHE A 47 7.70 -8.73 5.15
C PHE A 47 8.20 -8.48 3.71
N MET A 48 9.04 -7.46 3.52
CA MET A 48 9.65 -7.17 2.22
C MET A 48 10.71 -8.22 1.83
N ILE A 49 11.56 -8.64 2.77
CA ILE A 49 12.60 -9.66 2.54
C ILE A 49 11.98 -11.01 2.17
N GLN A 50 10.86 -11.39 2.78
CA GLN A 50 10.13 -12.60 2.41
C GLN A 50 9.68 -12.59 0.93
N GLY A 51 9.20 -11.44 0.43
CA GLY A 51 8.87 -11.29 -0.99
C GLY A 51 10.11 -11.28 -1.89
N MET A 52 11.17 -10.60 -1.46
CA MET A 52 12.46 -10.60 -2.15
C MET A 52 13.03 -12.01 -2.32
N LEU A 53 12.95 -12.87 -1.30
CA LEU A 53 13.39 -14.28 -1.34
C LEU A 53 12.61 -15.09 -2.39
N GLU A 54 11.29 -14.89 -2.51
CA GLU A 54 10.49 -15.50 -3.58
C GLU A 54 10.93 -14.99 -4.96
N ASN A 55 11.17 -13.69 -5.10
CA ASN A 55 11.61 -13.08 -6.35
C ASN A 55 12.95 -13.64 -6.85
N ILE A 56 13.91 -13.97 -5.96
CA ILE A 56 15.18 -14.62 -6.36
C ILE A 56 14.91 -15.86 -7.22
N ARG A 57 13.97 -16.71 -6.80
CA ARG A 57 13.59 -17.91 -7.55
C ARG A 57 12.80 -17.56 -8.80
N ILE A 58 11.77 -16.71 -8.67
CA ILE A 58 10.87 -16.36 -9.79
C ILE A 58 11.65 -15.76 -10.97
N PHE A 59 12.54 -14.81 -10.72
CA PHE A 59 13.33 -14.18 -11.79
C PHE A 59 14.34 -15.16 -12.42
N LYS A 60 14.96 -16.03 -11.61
CA LYS A 60 15.83 -17.10 -12.12
C LYS A 60 15.07 -18.06 -13.02
N ASP A 61 13.88 -18.52 -12.60
CA ASP A 61 13.03 -19.42 -13.39
C ASP A 61 12.52 -18.78 -14.69
N ASN A 62 12.56 -17.45 -14.79
CA ASN A 62 12.23 -16.67 -15.99
C ASN A 62 13.46 -16.11 -16.72
N ASN A 63 14.67 -16.65 -16.48
CA ASN A 63 15.91 -16.25 -17.17
C ASN A 63 16.17 -14.73 -17.16
N ILE A 64 15.90 -14.06 -16.04
CA ILE A 64 16.24 -12.65 -15.83
C ILE A 64 17.18 -12.53 -14.64
N ARG A 65 18.26 -11.76 -14.81
CA ARG A 65 19.20 -11.51 -13.71
C ARG A 65 18.52 -10.62 -12.68
N TYR A 66 18.45 -11.12 -11.46
CA TYR A 66 17.85 -10.43 -10.33
C TYR A 66 18.85 -10.27 -9.20
N VAL A 67 18.88 -9.08 -8.65
CA VAL A 67 19.83 -8.65 -7.63
C VAL A 67 19.04 -8.19 -6.41
N PRO A 68 18.93 -9.03 -5.36
CA PRO A 68 18.36 -8.64 -4.08
C PRO A 68 19.37 -7.78 -3.33
N TRP A 69 18.94 -6.62 -2.86
CA TRP A 69 19.78 -5.77 -2.04
C TRP A 69 18.99 -5.10 -0.91
N VAL A 70 19.47 -5.31 0.31
CA VAL A 70 18.99 -4.66 1.52
C VAL A 70 20.10 -3.75 2.04
N GLU A 71 19.74 -2.50 2.30
CA GLU A 71 20.64 -1.52 2.88
C GLU A 71 21.12 -2.00 4.26
N THR A 72 22.42 -1.85 4.50
CA THR A 72 23.08 -2.18 5.76
C THR A 72 23.95 -1.01 6.21
N PRO A 73 24.34 -0.93 7.49
CA PRO A 73 25.29 0.09 7.95
C PRO A 73 26.63 0.11 7.18
N LEU A 74 27.01 -1.01 6.54
CA LEU A 74 28.23 -1.14 5.73
C LEU A 74 28.04 -0.70 4.27
N SER A 75 26.82 -0.33 3.87
CA SER A 75 26.46 -0.03 2.48
C SER A 75 26.99 1.31 1.97
N GLY A 76 27.49 2.18 2.85
CA GLY A 76 27.91 3.54 2.52
C GLY A 76 26.72 4.50 2.34
N HIS A 77 27.00 5.71 1.84
CA HIS A 77 26.01 6.78 1.69
C HIS A 77 25.28 6.79 0.34
N THR A 78 25.70 5.95 -0.61
CA THR A 78 25.16 5.89 -1.97
C THR A 78 24.49 4.56 -2.21
N GLY A 79 23.20 4.58 -2.55
CA GLY A 79 22.45 3.39 -2.94
C GLY A 79 23.04 2.71 -4.18
N LYS A 80 22.79 1.40 -4.32
CA LYS A 80 23.45 0.58 -5.35
C LYS A 80 23.04 0.90 -6.78
N LEU A 81 21.88 1.53 -6.96
CA LEU A 81 21.47 2.03 -8.26
C LEU A 81 22.53 2.95 -8.91
N HIS A 82 23.26 3.76 -8.12
CA HIS A 82 24.26 4.67 -8.66
C HIS A 82 25.42 3.92 -9.33
N ASP A 83 25.89 2.82 -8.74
CA ASP A 83 26.99 2.03 -9.30
C ASP A 83 26.56 1.31 -10.57
N LEU A 84 25.40 0.65 -10.53
CA LEU A 84 24.83 -0.05 -11.68
C LEU A 84 24.50 0.91 -12.84
N SER A 85 24.13 2.15 -12.54
CA SER A 85 23.80 3.16 -13.57
C SER A 85 24.97 3.52 -14.48
N LYS A 86 26.22 3.31 -14.05
CA LYS A 86 27.41 3.68 -14.84
C LYS A 86 27.46 2.94 -16.17
N ASP A 87 27.06 1.68 -16.19
CA ASP A 87 27.05 0.81 -17.38
C ASP A 87 25.65 0.60 -17.98
N ALA A 88 24.60 1.12 -17.34
CA ALA A 88 23.23 1.01 -17.85
C ALA A 88 23.02 1.88 -19.10
N VAL A 89 22.34 1.34 -20.12
CA VAL A 89 21.83 2.12 -21.26
C VAL A 89 20.67 3.02 -20.81
N MET A 90 19.78 2.49 -19.98
CA MET A 90 18.61 3.18 -19.46
C MET A 90 18.21 2.56 -18.12
N ILE A 91 17.51 3.34 -17.29
CA ILE A 91 16.95 2.88 -16.02
C ILE A 91 15.43 3.00 -16.08
N VAL A 92 14.74 1.92 -15.74
CA VAL A 92 13.30 1.91 -15.51
C VAL A 92 13.04 1.64 -14.05
N THR A 93 12.17 2.43 -13.43
CA THR A 93 11.77 2.30 -12.02
C THR A 93 10.26 2.41 -11.89
N ASP A 94 9.74 2.08 -10.72
CA ASP A 94 8.32 2.22 -10.42
C ASP A 94 7.99 3.69 -10.10
N ASP A 95 6.90 4.22 -10.65
CA ASP A 95 6.34 5.51 -10.28
C ASP A 95 5.37 5.32 -9.12
N PHE A 96 5.75 5.68 -7.89
CA PHE A 96 4.89 5.61 -6.71
C PHE A 96 4.82 6.99 -6.05
N PRO A 97 3.63 7.55 -5.79
CA PRO A 97 3.48 9.00 -5.61
C PRO A 97 3.85 9.51 -4.21
N THR A 98 4.13 8.63 -3.24
CA THR A 98 4.34 9.05 -1.85
C THR A 98 5.52 8.37 -1.14
N TYR A 99 5.78 8.82 0.07
CA TYR A 99 6.78 8.32 1.01
C TYR A 99 8.17 8.11 0.38
N PHE A 100 8.84 7.02 0.75
CA PHE A 100 10.23 6.74 0.39
C PHE A 100 10.42 6.44 -1.11
N PRO A 101 9.59 5.65 -1.80
CA PRO A 101 9.74 5.44 -3.24
C PRO A 101 9.78 6.76 -4.05
N SER A 102 8.86 7.70 -3.75
CA SER A 102 8.84 9.02 -4.40
C SER A 102 10.11 9.83 -4.12
N LYS A 103 10.61 9.80 -2.87
CA LYS A 103 11.87 10.46 -2.49
C LYS A 103 13.07 9.83 -3.21
N ALA A 104 13.13 8.50 -3.29
CA ALA A 104 14.21 7.76 -3.95
C ALA A 104 14.28 8.10 -5.43
N VAL A 105 13.15 8.10 -6.15
CA VAL A 105 13.08 8.47 -7.57
C VAL A 105 13.53 9.91 -7.80
N ARG A 106 13.05 10.88 -6.99
CA ARG A 106 13.46 12.29 -7.08
C ARG A 106 14.95 12.52 -6.78
N HIS A 107 15.52 11.73 -5.88
CA HIS A 107 16.94 11.79 -5.59
C HIS A 107 17.75 11.22 -6.75
N ALA A 108 17.40 10.00 -7.21
CA ALA A 108 18.03 9.32 -8.33
C ALA A 108 17.99 10.16 -9.62
N SER A 109 16.88 10.85 -9.90
CA SER A 109 16.76 11.70 -11.10
C SER A 109 17.71 12.90 -11.12
N ARG A 110 18.30 13.27 -9.97
CA ARG A 110 19.25 14.39 -9.84
C ARG A 110 20.70 13.91 -9.75
N SER A 111 20.92 12.69 -9.26
CA SER A 111 22.26 12.14 -9.03
C SER A 111 22.77 11.23 -10.14
N ILE A 112 21.88 10.64 -10.95
CA ILE A 112 22.25 9.68 -12.00
C ILE A 112 22.38 10.37 -13.36
N ASN A 113 23.49 10.12 -14.05
CA ASN A 113 23.77 10.65 -15.39
C ASN A 113 23.26 9.75 -16.53
N ARG A 114 22.09 9.14 -16.35
CA ARG A 114 21.42 8.25 -17.33
C ARG A 114 19.95 8.58 -17.42
N LYS A 115 19.33 8.26 -18.57
CA LYS A 115 17.88 8.39 -18.73
C LYS A 115 17.19 7.45 -17.74
N LEU A 116 16.39 8.04 -16.86
CA LEU A 116 15.56 7.34 -15.88
C LEU A 116 14.09 7.54 -16.24
N ILE A 117 13.36 6.44 -16.38
CA ILE A 117 11.92 6.43 -16.68
C ILE A 117 11.20 5.80 -15.48
N ALA A 118 10.25 6.54 -14.89
CA ALA A 118 9.35 6.00 -13.89
C ALA A 118 8.07 5.52 -14.60
N VAL A 119 7.63 4.30 -14.32
CA VAL A 119 6.45 3.68 -14.94
C VAL A 119 5.44 3.34 -13.86
N ASP A 120 4.19 3.75 -14.07
CA ASP A 120 3.09 3.44 -13.18
C ASP A 120 2.66 1.97 -13.34
N SER A 121 2.71 1.24 -12.22
CA SER A 121 2.29 -0.16 -12.12
C SER A 121 1.46 -0.37 -10.84
N ASN A 122 0.82 0.70 -10.35
CA ASN A 122 0.16 0.73 -9.04
C ASN A 122 -1.29 0.27 -9.07
N GLY A 123 -2.01 0.49 -10.16
CA GLY A 123 -3.47 0.43 -10.21
C GLY A 123 -4.02 0.14 -11.60
N VAL A 124 -5.35 0.08 -11.69
CA VAL A 124 -6.12 -0.21 -12.91
C VAL A 124 -6.06 0.95 -13.91
N PHE A 125 -5.99 2.18 -13.42
CA PHE A 125 -5.79 3.36 -14.23
C PHE A 125 -4.38 3.93 -14.03
N PRO A 126 -3.70 4.37 -15.10
CA PRO A 126 -2.52 5.21 -14.94
C PRO A 126 -2.88 6.50 -14.20
N MET A 127 -2.11 6.86 -13.17
CA MET A 127 -2.34 8.04 -12.32
C MET A 127 -2.44 9.34 -13.14
N SER A 128 -1.70 9.40 -14.26
CA SER A 128 -1.64 10.53 -15.19
C SER A 128 -2.90 10.75 -16.03
N TRP A 129 -3.85 9.80 -16.07
CA TRP A 129 -5.09 9.95 -16.85
C TRP A 129 -6.06 10.99 -16.30
N THR A 130 -5.84 11.42 -15.05
CA THR A 130 -6.65 12.45 -14.42
C THR A 130 -5.95 13.79 -14.50
N GLU A 131 -6.66 14.86 -14.84
CA GLU A 131 -6.10 16.21 -14.91
C GLU A 131 -5.95 16.88 -13.53
N ARG A 132 -6.63 16.33 -12.50
CA ARG A 132 -6.65 16.88 -11.14
C ARG A 132 -7.04 15.84 -10.09
N ALA A 133 -6.81 16.18 -8.83
CA ALA A 133 -7.37 15.45 -7.69
C ALA A 133 -8.90 15.56 -7.66
N TYR A 134 -9.59 14.43 -7.49
CA TYR A 134 -11.04 14.40 -7.34
C TYR A 134 -11.45 14.67 -5.89
N PRO A 135 -12.42 15.57 -5.65
CA PRO A 135 -12.84 15.88 -4.29
C PRO A 135 -13.70 14.79 -3.67
N THR A 136 -14.37 13.94 -4.47
CA THR A 136 -15.31 12.94 -3.97
C THR A 136 -15.21 11.62 -4.74
N ALA A 137 -15.52 10.52 -4.06
CA ALA A 137 -15.64 9.20 -4.69
C ALA A 137 -16.78 9.13 -5.73
N HIS A 138 -17.81 9.98 -5.66
CA HIS A 138 -18.83 10.05 -6.72
C HIS A 138 -18.22 10.60 -8.01
N GLY A 139 -17.48 11.71 -7.93
CA GLY A 139 -16.81 12.31 -9.09
C GLY A 139 -15.78 11.36 -9.70
N PHE A 140 -14.94 10.75 -8.88
CA PHE A 140 -13.94 9.79 -9.36
C PHE A 140 -14.56 8.54 -9.98
N ARG A 141 -15.67 8.02 -9.44
CA ARG A 141 -16.39 6.90 -10.06
C ARG A 141 -16.94 7.22 -11.43
N ARG A 142 -17.34 8.47 -11.70
CA ARG A 142 -17.73 8.89 -13.06
C ARG A 142 -16.54 8.82 -14.02
N PHE A 143 -15.34 9.16 -13.57
CA PHE A 143 -14.11 8.98 -14.33
C PHE A 143 -13.83 7.49 -14.58
N VAL A 144 -13.90 6.65 -13.54
CA VAL A 144 -13.75 5.19 -13.67
C VAL A 144 -14.71 4.65 -14.73
N HIS A 145 -16.01 4.90 -14.59
CA HIS A 145 -17.03 4.39 -15.50
C HIS A 145 -16.93 4.96 -16.94
N ALA A 146 -16.28 6.11 -17.13
CA ALA A 146 -16.10 6.68 -18.45
C ALA A 146 -14.91 6.07 -19.21
N ASN A 147 -13.88 5.64 -18.48
CA ASN A 147 -12.59 5.26 -19.06
C ASN A 147 -12.23 3.79 -18.83
N PHE A 148 -13.02 3.02 -18.07
CA PHE A 148 -12.66 1.64 -17.68
C PHE A 148 -12.41 0.72 -18.88
N VAL A 149 -13.26 0.79 -19.92
CA VAL A 149 -13.10 -0.07 -21.09
C VAL A 149 -11.79 0.23 -21.82
N GLU A 150 -11.43 1.51 -21.97
CA GLU A 150 -10.17 1.93 -22.60
C GLU A 150 -8.95 1.63 -21.72
N CYS A 151 -9.08 1.72 -20.39
CA CYS A 151 -7.95 1.48 -19.50
C CYS A 151 -7.48 0.03 -19.51
N MET A 152 -8.35 -0.92 -19.88
CA MET A 152 -7.97 -2.32 -20.03
C MET A 152 -6.87 -2.53 -21.08
N ASP A 153 -6.78 -1.67 -22.10
CA ASP A 153 -5.73 -1.73 -23.12
C ASP A 153 -4.35 -1.33 -22.59
N THR A 154 -4.29 -0.68 -21.42
CA THR A 154 -3.03 -0.30 -20.76
C THR A 154 -2.54 -1.33 -19.76
N TRP A 155 -3.31 -2.40 -19.51
CA TRP A 155 -2.96 -3.38 -18.50
C TRP A 155 -1.75 -4.21 -18.93
N PRO A 156 -0.76 -4.39 -18.03
CA PRO A 156 0.40 -5.21 -18.35
C PRO A 156 0.02 -6.68 -18.43
N GLN A 157 0.77 -7.44 -19.21
CA GLN A 157 0.57 -8.88 -19.33
C GLN A 157 0.79 -9.58 -17.98
N LEU A 158 0.05 -10.66 -17.75
CA LEU A 158 0.26 -11.50 -16.55
C LEU A 158 1.71 -11.99 -16.47
N ASN A 159 2.29 -12.34 -17.61
CA ASN A 159 3.72 -12.63 -17.76
C ASN A 159 4.35 -11.52 -18.61
N PRO A 160 4.91 -10.46 -17.99
CA PRO A 160 5.41 -9.30 -18.73
C PRO A 160 6.65 -9.58 -19.58
N ILE A 161 7.31 -10.71 -19.33
CA ILE A 161 8.45 -11.19 -20.12
C ILE A 161 8.10 -12.59 -20.61
N PRO A 162 7.69 -12.75 -21.88
CA PRO A 162 7.40 -14.05 -22.47
C PRO A 162 8.63 -14.96 -22.48
N LYS A 163 8.42 -16.28 -22.42
CA LYS A 163 9.51 -17.26 -22.52
C LYS A 163 10.25 -17.17 -23.87
N GLY A 164 11.51 -17.58 -23.89
CA GLY A 164 12.33 -17.64 -25.11
C GLY A 164 12.97 -16.30 -25.52
N HIS A 165 12.92 -15.30 -24.65
CA HIS A 165 13.64 -14.03 -24.83
C HIS A 165 15.17 -14.19 -24.63
N SER A 166 15.94 -13.19 -25.05
CA SER A 166 17.41 -13.14 -24.93
C SER A 166 17.90 -12.06 -23.94
N LEU A 167 17.15 -11.84 -22.87
CA LEU A 167 17.42 -10.75 -21.90
C LEU A 167 18.32 -11.18 -20.74
N TRP A 168 18.75 -12.43 -20.69
CA TRP A 168 19.65 -12.92 -19.64
C TRP A 168 20.97 -12.15 -19.69
N LEU A 169 21.35 -11.56 -18.56
CA LEU A 169 22.70 -11.04 -18.38
C LEU A 169 23.62 -12.22 -18.11
N ASP A 170 24.49 -12.52 -19.08
CA ASP A 170 25.48 -13.60 -19.03
C ASP A 170 26.31 -13.59 -17.73
N ASP A 171 26.70 -14.78 -17.24
CA ASP A 171 27.43 -14.93 -15.97
C ASP A 171 28.83 -14.31 -16.01
N GLU A 172 29.55 -14.42 -17.14
CA GLU A 172 30.89 -13.82 -17.30
C GLU A 172 30.77 -12.31 -17.33
N LEU A 173 29.85 -11.77 -18.15
CA LEU A 173 29.59 -10.33 -18.19
C LEU A 173 29.12 -9.79 -16.83
N TYR A 174 28.24 -10.50 -16.13
CA TYR A 174 27.79 -10.09 -14.80
C TYR A 174 28.95 -10.05 -13.79
N LYS A 175 29.87 -11.03 -13.85
CA LYS A 175 31.06 -11.05 -13.00
C LYS A 175 31.97 -9.86 -13.28
N GLU A 176 32.27 -9.59 -14.56
CA GLU A 176 33.08 -8.43 -14.98
C GLU A 176 32.46 -7.11 -14.52
N LEU A 177 31.14 -6.96 -14.67
CA LEU A 177 30.40 -5.79 -14.20
C LEU A 177 30.45 -5.67 -12.67
N SER A 178 30.22 -6.77 -11.94
CA SER A 178 30.20 -6.80 -10.47
C SER A 178 31.55 -6.40 -9.87
N GLU A 179 32.66 -6.81 -10.49
CA GLU A 179 34.01 -6.39 -10.08
C GLU A 179 34.21 -4.88 -10.27
N ARG A 180 33.76 -4.31 -11.39
CA ARG A 180 33.85 -2.85 -11.67
C ARG A 180 32.99 -2.00 -10.75
N TRP A 181 31.85 -2.54 -10.33
CA TRP A 181 30.92 -1.86 -9.43
C TRP A 181 31.32 -1.97 -7.95
N GLU A 182 32.37 -2.73 -7.61
CA GLU A 182 32.70 -3.12 -6.23
C GLU A 182 31.46 -3.66 -5.51
N PHE A 183 30.70 -4.49 -6.23
CA PHE A 183 29.32 -4.78 -5.91
C PHE A 183 29.18 -5.93 -4.91
N ASN A 184 28.94 -5.56 -3.65
CA ASN A 184 28.56 -6.51 -2.61
C ASN A 184 27.05 -6.70 -2.57
N VAL A 185 26.57 -7.87 -2.99
CA VAL A 185 25.19 -8.32 -2.78
C VAL A 185 24.96 -8.61 -1.30
N THR A 186 23.72 -8.44 -0.84
CA THR A 186 23.34 -8.88 0.50
C THR A 186 23.52 -10.41 0.60
N PRO A 187 24.25 -10.92 1.60
CA PRO A 187 24.49 -12.36 1.73
C PRO A 187 23.17 -13.14 1.75
N PHE A 188 23.08 -14.20 0.94
CA PHE A 188 21.86 -15.00 0.85
C PHE A 188 21.49 -15.65 2.19
N GLU A 189 22.47 -16.11 2.97
CA GLU A 189 22.24 -16.65 4.31
C GLU A 189 21.60 -15.61 5.24
N TRP A 190 22.06 -14.36 5.17
CA TRP A 190 21.47 -13.27 5.95
C TRP A 190 20.04 -12.97 5.50
N LEU A 191 19.78 -12.88 4.19
CA LEU A 191 18.43 -12.66 3.64
C LEU A 191 17.48 -13.76 4.10
N TRP A 192 17.92 -15.02 4.00
CA TRP A 192 17.14 -16.17 4.43
C TRP A 192 16.78 -16.04 5.91
N ARG A 193 17.76 -15.80 6.79
CA ARG A 193 17.52 -15.66 8.24
C ARG A 193 16.63 -14.46 8.55
N ALA A 194 16.86 -13.31 7.94
CA ALA A 194 16.07 -12.10 8.14
C ALA A 194 14.61 -12.26 7.67
N GLY A 195 14.34 -13.19 6.75
CA GLY A 195 12.98 -13.57 6.35
C GLY A 195 12.28 -14.55 7.30
N GLU A 196 13.00 -15.15 8.26
CA GLU A 196 12.46 -16.12 9.21
C GLU A 196 11.91 -15.46 10.49
N LEU A 197 10.96 -16.13 11.12
CA LEU A 197 10.43 -15.70 12.43
C LEU A 197 11.32 -16.23 13.57
N GLY A 198 11.10 -15.72 14.78
CA GLY A 198 11.78 -16.21 15.98
C GLY A 198 13.20 -15.66 16.16
N SER A 199 14.07 -16.41 16.84
CA SER A 199 15.43 -15.94 17.18
C SER A 199 16.31 -15.73 15.96
N SER A 200 16.21 -16.61 14.96
CA SER A 200 17.02 -16.53 13.73
C SER A 200 16.86 -15.19 13.01
N GLY A 201 15.61 -14.75 12.78
CA GLY A 201 15.32 -13.47 12.16
C GLY A 201 15.69 -12.28 13.04
N ARG A 202 15.42 -12.34 14.34
CA ARG A 202 15.84 -11.27 15.27
C ARG A 202 17.35 -11.08 15.29
N GLU A 203 18.12 -12.16 15.33
CA GLU A 203 19.58 -12.10 15.28
C GLU A 203 20.08 -11.49 13.97
N ALA A 204 19.51 -11.91 12.83
CA ALA A 204 19.89 -11.36 11.53
C ALA A 204 19.54 -9.87 11.42
N LEU A 205 18.33 -9.47 11.80
CA LEU A 205 17.89 -8.08 11.74
C LEU A 205 18.63 -7.18 12.73
N SER A 206 19.12 -7.71 13.85
CA SER A 206 19.91 -6.93 14.83
C SER A 206 21.20 -6.33 14.27
N THR A 207 21.63 -6.77 13.07
CA THR A 207 22.82 -6.23 12.40
C THR A 207 22.55 -4.94 11.61
N ILE A 208 21.28 -4.53 11.45
CA ILE A 208 20.89 -3.30 10.74
C ILE A 208 20.23 -2.30 11.70
N ASN A 209 20.43 -1.00 11.45
CA ASN A 209 19.98 0.06 12.35
C ASN A 209 18.52 0.47 12.05
N ILE A 210 17.57 -0.30 12.59
CA ILE A 210 16.11 -0.09 12.43
C ILE A 210 15.40 -0.20 13.78
N ASP A 211 14.10 0.11 13.84
CA ASP A 211 13.31 -0.06 15.06
C ASP A 211 12.99 -1.54 15.33
N HIS A 212 13.69 -2.14 16.29
CA HIS A 212 13.48 -3.54 16.72
C HIS A 212 12.32 -3.70 17.74
N SER A 213 11.61 -2.63 18.10
CA SER A 213 10.46 -2.72 19.02
C SER A 213 9.17 -3.21 18.36
N VAL A 214 9.12 -3.26 17.02
CA VAL A 214 7.95 -3.70 16.24
C VAL A 214 8.23 -5.05 15.59
N PRO A 215 7.82 -6.17 16.21
CA PRO A 215 8.17 -7.50 15.72
C PRO A 215 7.40 -7.87 14.44
N PRO A 216 7.94 -8.77 13.62
CA PRO A 216 7.24 -9.37 12.48
C PRO A 216 5.91 -9.99 12.89
N VAL A 217 4.92 -9.90 12.00
CA VAL A 217 3.59 -10.47 12.22
C VAL A 217 3.63 -11.94 11.83
N PRO A 218 3.48 -12.89 12.77
CA PRO A 218 3.63 -14.31 12.45
C PRO A 218 2.64 -14.80 11.39
N GLN A 219 1.45 -14.19 11.34
CA GLN A 219 0.35 -14.65 10.51
C GLN A 219 0.33 -13.99 9.12
N ALA A 220 1.25 -13.06 8.86
CA ALA A 220 1.36 -12.34 7.60
C ALA A 220 2.76 -12.53 7.01
N ARG A 221 2.89 -13.54 6.14
CA ARG A 221 4.11 -13.77 5.36
C ARG A 221 4.05 -12.97 4.06
N GLY A 222 5.08 -12.15 3.80
CA GLY A 222 5.26 -11.45 2.54
C GLY A 222 5.46 -12.40 1.36
N GLY A 223 5.50 -11.84 0.15
CA GLY A 223 5.65 -12.59 -1.09
C GLY A 223 4.36 -12.87 -1.84
N ARG A 224 4.54 -13.24 -3.11
CA ARG A 224 3.45 -13.43 -4.08
C ARG A 224 2.65 -14.68 -3.78
N SER A 225 3.30 -15.75 -3.33
CA SER A 225 2.67 -17.04 -3.09
C SER A 225 1.56 -16.92 -2.05
N THR A 226 1.84 -16.24 -0.93
CA THR A 226 0.84 -15.94 0.10
C THR A 226 -0.29 -15.06 -0.44
N ALA A 227 0.04 -14.02 -1.22
CA ALA A 227 -0.95 -13.13 -1.80
C ALA A 227 -1.94 -13.86 -2.71
N VAL A 228 -1.46 -14.75 -3.57
CA VAL A 228 -2.28 -15.55 -4.49
C VAL A 228 -3.16 -16.52 -3.71
N GLN A 229 -2.64 -17.18 -2.67
CA GLN A 229 -3.44 -18.05 -1.81
C GLN A 229 -4.58 -17.29 -1.12
N MET A 230 -4.28 -16.10 -0.58
CA MET A 230 -5.29 -15.26 0.06
C MET A 230 -6.34 -14.75 -0.93
N LEU A 231 -5.94 -14.44 -2.16
CA LEU A 231 -6.86 -14.09 -3.24
C LEU A 231 -7.80 -15.25 -3.57
N GLN A 232 -7.27 -16.46 -3.75
CA GLN A 232 -8.08 -17.66 -4.02
C GLN A 232 -9.11 -17.91 -2.90
N GLU A 233 -8.69 -17.80 -1.65
CA GLU A 233 -9.58 -17.92 -0.48
C GLU A 233 -10.66 -16.83 -0.48
N PHE A 234 -10.29 -15.59 -0.81
CA PHE A 234 -11.25 -14.49 -0.93
C PHE A 234 -12.29 -14.75 -2.02
N LEU A 235 -11.85 -15.07 -3.24
CA LEU A 235 -12.74 -15.30 -4.38
C LEU A 235 -13.68 -16.49 -4.14
N SER A 236 -13.19 -17.55 -3.50
CA SER A 236 -13.97 -18.78 -3.29
C SER A 236 -14.99 -18.66 -2.16
N ASN A 237 -14.62 -18.01 -1.04
CA ASN A 237 -15.39 -18.15 0.22
C ASN A 237 -15.93 -16.82 0.79
N ARG A 238 -15.47 -15.67 0.28
CA ARG A 238 -15.75 -14.36 0.88
C ARG A 238 -16.33 -13.34 -0.10
N LEU A 239 -15.96 -13.37 -1.38
CA LEU A 239 -16.36 -12.36 -2.37
C LEU A 239 -17.88 -12.17 -2.43
N TYR A 240 -18.67 -13.23 -2.52
CA TYR A 240 -20.14 -13.14 -2.61
C TYR A 240 -20.84 -12.69 -1.31
N ARG A 241 -20.13 -12.70 -0.18
CA ARG A 241 -20.61 -12.14 1.09
C ARG A 241 -20.05 -10.75 1.37
N TYR A 242 -19.20 -10.21 0.49
CA TYR A 242 -18.46 -8.98 0.75
C TYR A 242 -19.36 -7.77 1.06
N ALA A 243 -20.47 -7.59 0.34
CA ALA A 243 -21.35 -6.43 0.55
C ALA A 243 -21.92 -6.39 1.97
N ASP A 244 -22.29 -7.56 2.50
CA ASP A 244 -23.01 -7.70 3.76
C ASP A 244 -22.04 -7.90 4.95
N ASP A 245 -20.99 -8.72 4.77
CA ASP A 245 -20.16 -9.21 5.86
C ASP A 245 -18.78 -8.51 5.99
N ARG A 246 -18.44 -7.55 5.11
CA ARG A 246 -17.12 -6.85 5.18
C ARG A 246 -16.91 -6.02 6.45
N ASN A 247 -18.00 -5.60 7.11
CA ASN A 247 -17.94 -4.83 8.34
C ASN A 247 -18.07 -5.71 9.59
N GLU A 248 -18.40 -6.99 9.42
CA GLU A 248 -18.48 -7.91 10.54
C GLU A 248 -17.11 -8.10 11.17
N VAL A 249 -17.09 -8.26 12.48
CA VAL A 249 -15.85 -8.50 13.22
C VAL A 249 -15.60 -10.00 13.39
N LYS A 250 -16.68 -10.78 13.42
CA LYS A 250 -16.64 -12.24 13.36
C LYS A 250 -16.75 -12.69 11.90
N SER A 251 -15.78 -13.47 11.44
CA SER A 251 -15.74 -14.00 10.07
C SER A 251 -15.88 -12.93 8.97
N PRO A 252 -15.08 -11.84 9.01
CA PRO A 252 -15.16 -10.76 8.04
C PRO A 252 -14.95 -11.28 6.61
N ALA A 253 -15.78 -10.79 5.68
CA ALA A 253 -15.66 -11.14 4.27
C ALA A 253 -14.64 -10.27 3.50
N THR A 254 -13.71 -9.59 4.16
CA THR A 254 -12.68 -8.78 3.48
C THR A 254 -11.63 -9.65 2.78
N SER A 255 -10.90 -9.11 1.80
CA SER A 255 -9.83 -9.88 1.12
C SER A 255 -8.60 -10.11 2.02
N GLY A 256 -8.28 -9.12 2.86
CA GLY A 256 -7.05 -9.10 3.67
C GLY A 256 -5.79 -8.78 2.86
N LEU A 257 -5.91 -8.38 1.59
CA LEU A 257 -4.78 -8.25 0.67
C LEU A 257 -4.02 -6.91 0.75
N SER A 258 -4.44 -5.95 1.59
CA SER A 258 -3.84 -4.61 1.61
C SER A 258 -2.32 -4.58 1.86
N PRO A 259 -1.72 -5.43 2.74
CA PRO A 259 -0.27 -5.50 2.87
C PRO A 259 0.44 -5.90 1.56
N TRP A 260 -0.11 -6.89 0.85
CA TRP A 260 0.48 -7.39 -0.39
C TRP A 260 0.26 -6.44 -1.57
N PHE A 261 -0.83 -5.67 -1.60
CA PHE A 261 -0.99 -4.57 -2.55
C PHE A 261 -0.01 -3.43 -2.26
N HIS A 262 0.20 -3.08 -0.99
CA HIS A 262 1.08 -1.98 -0.59
C HIS A 262 2.53 -2.23 -1.00
N PHE A 263 3.06 -3.42 -0.70
CA PHE A 263 4.43 -3.80 -1.10
C PHE A 263 4.52 -4.33 -2.54
N GLY A 264 3.40 -4.38 -3.26
CA GLY A 264 3.36 -4.77 -4.67
C GLY A 264 3.67 -6.24 -4.94
N HIS A 265 3.40 -7.14 -3.99
CA HIS A 265 3.56 -8.59 -4.14
C HIS A 265 2.47 -9.21 -5.07
N ILE A 266 1.35 -8.52 -5.26
CA ILE A 266 0.30 -8.87 -6.22
C ILE A 266 -0.29 -7.61 -6.84
N SER A 267 -0.66 -7.66 -8.12
CA SER A 267 -1.24 -6.53 -8.84
C SER A 267 -2.74 -6.41 -8.55
N THR A 268 -3.26 -5.19 -8.41
CA THR A 268 -4.72 -4.99 -8.37
C THR A 268 -5.37 -5.22 -9.73
N ILE A 269 -4.62 -5.01 -10.83
CA ILE A 269 -5.07 -5.36 -12.19
C ILE A 269 -5.33 -6.87 -12.28
N GLU A 270 -4.39 -7.69 -11.79
CA GLU A 270 -4.54 -9.15 -11.76
C GLU A 270 -5.81 -9.59 -11.01
N VAL A 271 -6.08 -8.96 -9.85
CA VAL A 271 -7.30 -9.24 -9.07
C VAL A 271 -8.56 -8.85 -9.83
N VAL A 272 -8.60 -7.63 -10.39
CA VAL A 272 -9.76 -7.15 -11.14
C VAL A 272 -10.01 -8.02 -12.37
N GLN A 273 -8.96 -8.33 -13.14
CA GLN A 273 -9.03 -9.20 -14.31
C GLN A 273 -9.59 -10.58 -13.94
N GLN A 274 -9.11 -11.18 -12.85
CA GLN A 274 -9.60 -12.49 -12.40
C GLN A 274 -11.09 -12.44 -12.00
N ILE A 275 -11.54 -11.37 -11.34
CA ILE A 275 -12.96 -11.17 -10.99
C ILE A 275 -13.82 -11.04 -12.25
N LEU A 276 -13.41 -10.21 -13.22
CA LEU A 276 -14.16 -10.01 -14.45
C LEU A 276 -14.25 -11.29 -15.28
N MET A 277 -13.13 -12.01 -15.41
CA MET A 277 -13.11 -13.30 -16.12
C MET A 277 -13.99 -14.35 -15.44
N THR A 278 -13.91 -14.51 -14.12
CA THR A 278 -14.71 -15.50 -13.39
C THR A 278 -16.20 -15.14 -13.32
N SER A 279 -16.53 -13.86 -13.52
CA SER A 279 -17.91 -13.36 -13.60
C SER A 279 -18.45 -13.35 -15.03
N ASN A 280 -17.68 -13.77 -16.04
CA ASN A 280 -17.99 -13.63 -17.46
C ASN A 280 -18.41 -12.21 -17.84
N TRP A 281 -17.73 -11.20 -17.29
CA TRP A 281 -18.03 -9.80 -17.57
C TRP A 281 -17.38 -9.34 -18.87
N ASP A 282 -18.12 -8.56 -19.65
CA ASP A 282 -17.64 -7.86 -20.84
C ASP A 282 -18.18 -6.41 -20.89
N PRO A 283 -17.65 -5.54 -21.76
CA PRO A 283 -18.15 -4.18 -21.92
C PRO A 283 -19.63 -4.07 -22.34
N GLU A 284 -20.21 -5.10 -22.97
CA GLU A 284 -21.64 -5.11 -23.37
C GLU A 284 -22.56 -5.26 -22.16
N SER A 285 -22.04 -5.78 -21.05
CA SER A 285 -22.75 -5.93 -19.79
C SER A 285 -23.06 -4.59 -19.09
N ILE A 286 -22.40 -3.49 -19.49
CA ILE A 286 -22.52 -2.18 -18.82
C ILE A 286 -23.95 -1.62 -18.90
N GLN A 287 -24.55 -1.27 -17.75
CA GLN A 287 -25.86 -0.61 -17.73
C GLN A 287 -25.78 0.92 -17.67
N MET A 288 -26.37 1.58 -18.67
CA MET A 288 -26.59 3.03 -18.72
C MET A 288 -28.01 3.39 -18.24
N PRO A 289 -28.23 4.54 -17.57
CA PRO A 289 -27.31 5.65 -17.34
C PRO A 289 -26.66 5.67 -15.94
N ARG A 290 -26.18 4.54 -15.39
CA ARG A 290 -25.73 4.42 -13.99
C ARG A 290 -24.33 5.01 -13.69
N LYS A 291 -23.82 5.94 -14.51
CA LYS A 291 -22.49 6.56 -14.31
C LYS A 291 -22.37 7.23 -12.95
N GLY A 292 -21.32 6.90 -12.19
CA GLY A 292 -21.08 7.43 -10.84
C GLY A 292 -21.85 6.72 -9.71
N SER A 293 -22.73 5.76 -10.03
CA SER A 293 -23.45 4.94 -9.05
C SER A 293 -22.56 3.87 -8.47
N ARG A 294 -22.70 3.57 -7.17
CA ARG A 294 -21.90 2.53 -6.49
C ARG A 294 -22.22 1.11 -6.94
N GLU A 295 -23.42 0.93 -7.46
CA GLU A 295 -23.96 -0.37 -7.85
C GLU A 295 -24.75 -0.24 -9.15
N GLY A 296 -24.80 -1.34 -9.89
CA GLY A 296 -25.57 -1.55 -11.08
C GLY A 296 -24.91 -1.11 -12.38
N TRP A 297 -23.76 -0.43 -12.37
CA TRP A 297 -23.09 -0.02 -13.62
C TRP A 297 -22.36 -1.19 -14.27
N TRP A 298 -21.70 -2.02 -13.45
CA TRP A 298 -21.02 -3.23 -13.90
C TRP A 298 -22.01 -4.32 -14.34
N ASN A 299 -23.23 -4.29 -13.78
CA ASN A 299 -24.25 -5.33 -13.96
C ASN A 299 -23.81 -6.69 -13.40
N LEU A 300 -23.15 -6.64 -12.24
CA LEU A 300 -22.64 -7.83 -11.54
C LEU A 300 -23.36 -8.01 -10.20
N ASP A 301 -23.04 -9.11 -9.53
CA ASP A 301 -23.50 -9.32 -8.15
C ASP A 301 -23.10 -8.13 -7.25
N ARG A 302 -24.01 -7.77 -6.34
CA ARG A 302 -23.83 -6.61 -5.45
C ARG A 302 -22.53 -6.68 -4.65
N SER A 303 -22.12 -7.87 -4.20
CA SER A 303 -20.87 -8.04 -3.46
C SER A 303 -19.64 -7.85 -4.33
N ILE A 304 -19.71 -8.24 -5.61
CA ILE A 304 -18.65 -7.99 -6.59
C ILE A 304 -18.53 -6.49 -6.86
N GLU A 305 -19.64 -5.82 -7.18
CA GLU A 305 -19.62 -4.36 -7.41
C GLU A 305 -19.14 -3.60 -6.17
N SER A 306 -19.55 -4.02 -4.98
CA SER A 306 -19.08 -3.42 -3.73
C SER A 306 -17.57 -3.63 -3.52
N PHE A 307 -16.97 -4.72 -3.98
CA PHE A 307 -15.53 -4.93 -3.90
C PHE A 307 -14.78 -4.14 -4.99
N LEU A 308 -15.29 -4.13 -6.23
CA LEU A 308 -14.75 -3.31 -7.32
C LEU A 308 -14.73 -1.81 -6.95
N ASP A 309 -15.76 -1.32 -6.26
CA ASP A 309 -15.77 0.05 -5.73
C ASP A 309 -14.60 0.31 -4.77
N GLN A 310 -14.20 -0.68 -3.96
CA GLN A 310 -13.11 -0.52 -3.00
C GLN A 310 -11.74 -0.63 -3.66
N ILE A 311 -11.50 -1.68 -4.46
CA ILE A 311 -10.19 -1.94 -5.07
C ILE A 311 -9.88 -1.00 -6.24
N ILE A 312 -10.89 -0.46 -6.93
CA ILE A 312 -10.73 0.51 -8.01
C ILE A 312 -11.01 1.93 -7.48
N THR A 313 -12.27 2.24 -7.14
CA THR A 313 -12.67 3.64 -6.89
C THR A 313 -12.01 4.21 -5.64
N TRP A 314 -12.15 3.57 -4.48
CA TRP A 314 -11.59 4.14 -3.23
C TRP A 314 -10.08 4.06 -3.18
N ARG A 315 -9.52 2.93 -3.62
CA ARG A 315 -8.07 2.77 -3.66
C ARG A 315 -7.42 3.82 -4.57
N GLU A 316 -7.90 3.94 -5.80
CA GLU A 316 -7.27 4.83 -6.78
C GLU A 316 -7.64 6.30 -6.59
N LEU A 317 -8.72 6.60 -5.86
CA LEU A 317 -8.95 7.95 -5.35
C LEU A 317 -7.79 8.40 -4.45
N GLY A 318 -7.22 7.48 -3.64
CA GLY A 318 -6.05 7.77 -2.83
C GLY A 318 -4.80 8.04 -3.66
N PHE A 319 -4.54 7.20 -4.68
CA PHE A 319 -3.43 7.42 -5.62
C PHE A 319 -3.61 8.72 -6.43
N ASN A 320 -4.81 9.00 -6.94
CA ASN A 320 -5.16 10.25 -7.60
C ASN A 320 -4.88 11.47 -6.70
N ASN A 321 -5.26 11.40 -5.42
CA ASN A 321 -5.00 12.47 -4.48
C ASN A 321 -3.49 12.68 -4.26
N ALA A 322 -2.74 11.60 -4.02
CA ALA A 322 -1.31 11.67 -3.78
C ALA A 322 -0.48 12.12 -5.00
N TYR A 323 -0.90 11.72 -6.20
CA TYR A 323 -0.26 12.12 -7.45
C TYR A 323 -0.40 13.62 -7.73
N HIS A 324 -1.60 14.17 -7.53
CA HIS A 324 -1.91 15.58 -7.85
C HIS A 324 -1.60 16.56 -6.73
N ILE A 325 -1.53 16.11 -5.48
CA ILE A 325 -1.27 16.96 -4.31
C ILE A 325 0.00 16.47 -3.62
N PRO A 326 1.17 17.10 -3.89
CA PRO A 326 2.43 16.71 -3.25
C PRO A 326 2.34 16.64 -1.72
N GLU A 327 1.60 17.58 -1.11
CA GLU A 327 1.37 17.67 0.33
C GLU A 327 0.10 16.93 0.80
N HIS A 328 -0.35 15.91 0.08
CA HIS A 328 -1.53 15.10 0.43
C HIS A 328 -1.48 14.47 1.83
N ASN A 329 -0.30 14.36 2.42
CA ASN A 329 -0.07 13.84 3.76
C ASN A 329 -0.02 14.94 4.84
N GLN A 330 -0.27 16.21 4.49
CA GLN A 330 -0.31 17.35 5.41
C GLN A 330 -1.74 17.81 5.71
N PHE A 331 -1.97 18.38 6.89
CA PHE A 331 -3.29 18.89 7.31
C PHE A 331 -3.86 19.96 6.36
N GLU A 332 -2.99 20.79 5.79
CA GLU A 332 -3.31 21.92 4.92
C GLU A 332 -4.02 21.47 3.62
N SER A 333 -3.80 20.22 3.21
CA SER A 333 -4.42 19.63 2.02
C SER A 333 -5.89 19.23 2.22
N LEU A 334 -6.45 19.41 3.42
CA LEU A 334 -7.87 19.22 3.67
C LEU A 334 -8.72 20.26 2.92
N PRO A 335 -9.98 19.91 2.57
CA PRO A 335 -10.95 20.87 2.05
C PRO A 335 -11.17 22.03 3.02
N ASP A 336 -11.40 23.24 2.49
CA ASP A 336 -11.52 24.45 3.32
C ASP A 336 -12.65 24.35 4.36
N TRP A 337 -13.80 23.77 4.00
CA TRP A 337 -14.91 23.58 4.93
C TRP A 337 -14.51 22.74 6.16
N ALA A 338 -13.64 21.75 5.97
CA ALA A 338 -13.19 20.85 7.01
C ALA A 338 -12.15 21.55 7.90
N LYS A 339 -11.21 22.29 7.30
CA LYS A 339 -10.25 23.12 8.06
C LYS A 339 -10.96 24.16 8.91
N THR A 340 -11.91 24.90 8.34
CA THR A 340 -12.68 25.93 9.05
C THR A 340 -13.39 25.34 10.27
N THR A 341 -14.21 24.30 10.08
CA THR A 341 -14.97 23.73 11.20
C THR A 341 -14.07 23.10 12.27
N LEU A 342 -12.96 22.47 11.89
CA LEU A 342 -12.00 21.91 12.85
C LEU A 342 -11.31 22.99 13.67
N MET A 343 -10.99 24.13 13.06
CA MET A 343 -10.34 25.26 13.74
C MET A 343 -11.30 26.04 14.63
N GLU A 344 -12.56 26.20 14.23
CA GLU A 344 -13.63 26.79 15.06
C GLU A 344 -13.82 26.01 16.38
N HIS A 345 -13.59 24.70 16.36
CA HIS A 345 -13.74 23.78 17.50
C HIS A 345 -12.39 23.34 18.12
N ALA A 346 -11.28 24.02 17.78
CA ALA A 346 -9.95 23.64 18.28
C ALA A 346 -9.83 23.85 19.79
N SER A 347 -10.49 24.87 20.34
CA SER A 347 -10.45 25.23 21.77
C SER A 347 -11.49 24.53 22.64
N ASP A 348 -12.32 23.66 22.06
CA ASP A 348 -13.32 22.91 22.82
C ASP A 348 -12.66 22.03 23.88
N GLU A 349 -13.33 21.84 25.02
CA GLU A 349 -12.83 21.00 26.12
C GLU A 349 -12.72 19.53 25.70
N ARG A 350 -11.62 18.88 26.06
CA ARG A 350 -11.27 17.51 25.63
C ARG A 350 -10.78 16.68 26.80
N VAL A 351 -11.05 15.38 26.75
CA VAL A 351 -10.24 14.39 27.47
C VAL A 351 -8.87 14.34 26.79
N GLN A 352 -7.81 14.60 27.54
CA GLN A 352 -6.46 14.63 26.99
C GLN A 352 -5.73 13.32 27.28
N TYR A 353 -5.13 12.75 26.23
CA TYR A 353 -4.16 11.68 26.33
C TYR A 353 -2.80 12.15 25.85
N THR A 354 -1.73 11.50 26.30
CA THR A 354 -0.42 11.64 25.66
C THR A 354 -0.31 10.68 24.48
N LEU A 355 0.57 10.97 23.52
CA LEU A 355 0.90 10.03 22.44
C LEU A 355 1.33 8.67 22.99
N LYS A 356 2.04 8.64 24.13
CA LYS A 356 2.45 7.39 24.79
C LYS A 356 1.24 6.54 25.20
N GLN A 357 0.26 7.13 25.89
CA GLN A 357 -0.97 6.44 26.30
C GLN A 357 -1.77 5.93 25.09
N ILE A 358 -1.86 6.75 24.03
CA ILE A 358 -2.47 6.34 22.76
C ILE A 358 -1.71 5.14 22.17
N THR A 359 -0.37 5.22 22.09
CA THR A 359 0.47 4.13 21.54
C THR A 359 0.29 2.82 22.30
N GLU A 360 0.25 2.88 23.63
CA GLU A 360 0.15 1.74 24.55
C GLU A 360 -1.28 1.21 24.74
N ALA A 361 -2.27 1.77 24.02
CA ALA A 361 -3.68 1.42 24.16
C ALA A 361 -4.19 1.60 25.61
N ASP A 362 -3.76 2.68 26.26
CA ASP A 362 -4.10 3.05 27.64
C ASP A 362 -5.09 4.22 27.66
N THR A 363 -6.31 3.95 27.19
CA THR A 363 -7.42 4.90 27.24
C THR A 363 -8.59 4.32 28.02
N HIS A 364 -9.58 5.16 28.33
CA HIS A 364 -10.83 4.71 28.95
C HIS A 364 -11.71 3.88 27.99
N ASP A 365 -11.45 3.91 26.69
CA ASP A 365 -12.30 3.30 25.67
C ASP A 365 -11.77 1.91 25.26
N GLU A 366 -12.38 0.86 25.81
CA GLU A 366 -11.95 -0.52 25.58
C GLU A 366 -12.03 -0.96 24.10
N ILE A 367 -12.96 -0.40 23.31
CA ILE A 367 -13.10 -0.72 21.88
C ILE A 367 -11.95 -0.08 21.11
N TRP A 368 -11.59 1.15 21.46
CA TRP A 368 -10.44 1.82 20.86
C TRP A 368 -9.12 1.13 21.22
N ASN A 369 -8.95 0.76 22.50
CA ASN A 369 -7.75 0.05 22.96
C ASN A 369 -7.58 -1.29 22.23
N ALA A 370 -8.67 -2.06 22.05
CA ALA A 370 -8.66 -3.29 21.27
C ALA A 370 -8.23 -3.05 19.81
N ALA A 371 -8.73 -1.98 19.17
CA ALA A 371 -8.36 -1.63 17.80
C ALA A 371 -6.89 -1.20 17.67
N GLN A 372 -6.37 -0.44 18.65
CA GLN A 372 -4.97 -0.09 18.71
C GLN A 372 -4.08 -1.33 18.92
N ARG A 373 -4.49 -2.27 19.77
CA ARG A 373 -3.76 -3.54 19.96
C ARG A 373 -3.78 -4.43 18.73
N GLN A 374 -4.88 -4.45 17.98
CA GLN A 374 -4.91 -5.15 16.70
C GLN A 374 -3.86 -4.56 15.75
N LEU A 375 -3.83 -3.22 15.61
CA LEU A 375 -2.83 -2.55 14.79
C LEU A 375 -1.39 -2.87 15.23
N THR A 376 -1.11 -2.78 16.53
CA THR A 376 0.25 -3.02 17.04
C THR A 376 0.67 -4.48 17.00
N ARG A 377 -0.24 -5.45 17.15
CA ARG A 377 0.08 -6.90 17.13
C ARG A 377 0.07 -7.49 15.73
N ASP A 378 -0.94 -7.16 14.93
CA ASP A 378 -1.21 -7.84 13.66
C ASP A 378 -0.81 -7.00 12.45
N GLY A 379 -0.44 -5.73 12.66
CA GLY A 379 -0.04 -4.83 11.59
C GLY A 379 -1.17 -4.48 10.63
N ILE A 380 -2.42 -4.72 11.01
CA ILE A 380 -3.61 -4.31 10.29
C ILE A 380 -4.66 -3.88 11.30
N ILE A 381 -5.65 -3.13 10.87
CA ILE A 381 -6.79 -2.73 11.69
C ILE A 381 -8.07 -2.95 10.89
N HIS A 382 -9.11 -3.50 11.52
CA HIS A 382 -10.41 -3.69 10.88
C HIS A 382 -10.92 -2.37 10.31
N ASN A 383 -11.40 -2.37 9.06
CA ASN A 383 -11.68 -1.14 8.32
C ASN A 383 -12.69 -0.21 9.02
N TYR A 384 -13.77 -0.76 9.60
CA TYR A 384 -14.73 0.06 10.34
C TYR A 384 -14.10 0.63 11.62
N LEU A 385 -13.31 -0.19 12.31
CA LEU A 385 -12.61 0.22 13.52
C LEU A 385 -11.47 1.19 13.23
N ARG A 386 -10.86 1.18 12.04
CA ARG A 386 -9.87 2.19 11.60
C ARG A 386 -10.47 3.59 11.56
N MET A 387 -11.70 3.70 11.05
CA MET A 387 -12.44 4.97 11.04
C MET A 387 -12.77 5.43 12.47
N LEU A 388 -13.26 4.53 13.33
CA LEU A 388 -13.52 4.84 14.74
C LEU A 388 -12.22 5.25 15.45
N TRP A 389 -11.15 4.49 15.23
CA TRP A 389 -9.83 4.69 15.81
C TRP A 389 -9.31 6.10 15.56
N GLY A 390 -9.36 6.55 14.30
CA GLY A 390 -8.94 7.91 13.97
C GLY A 390 -9.88 8.96 14.54
N LYS A 391 -11.20 8.74 14.51
CA LYS A 391 -12.19 9.68 15.05
C LYS A 391 -12.01 9.90 16.56
N ARG A 392 -11.60 8.87 17.30
CA ARG A 392 -11.26 8.99 18.72
C ARG A 392 -9.94 9.72 18.95
N ILE A 393 -8.92 9.49 18.11
CA ILE A 393 -7.68 10.28 18.18
C ILE A 393 -7.98 11.77 17.96
N LEU A 394 -8.84 12.12 17.00
CA LEU A 394 -9.30 13.50 16.80
C LEU A 394 -10.00 14.08 18.03
N GLU A 395 -10.78 13.26 18.74
CA GLU A 395 -11.49 13.66 19.95
C GLU A 395 -10.54 13.97 21.11
N TRP A 396 -9.42 13.26 21.21
CA TRP A 396 -8.54 13.28 22.38
C TRP A 396 -7.23 14.03 22.19
N ALA A 397 -6.80 14.23 20.94
CA ALA A 397 -5.60 14.99 20.65
C ALA A 397 -5.80 16.48 20.98
N PRO A 398 -4.73 17.20 21.39
CA PRO A 398 -4.78 18.62 21.72
C PRO A 398 -5.30 19.52 20.59
N SER A 399 -5.07 19.14 19.34
CA SER A 399 -5.53 19.87 18.15
C SER A 399 -5.75 18.90 16.99
N PRO A 400 -6.52 19.29 15.95
CA PRO A 400 -6.71 18.44 14.78
C PRO A 400 -5.42 18.18 13.98
N GLN A 401 -4.44 19.10 14.03
CA GLN A 401 -3.11 18.90 13.45
C GLN A 401 -2.35 17.80 14.20
N ILE A 402 -2.29 17.89 15.53
CA ILE A 402 -1.65 16.86 16.37
C ILE A 402 -2.37 15.51 16.21
N ALA A 403 -3.69 15.50 16.04
CA ALA A 403 -4.44 14.30 15.71
C ALA A 403 -3.96 13.65 14.40
N ALA A 404 -3.75 14.45 13.35
CA ALA A 404 -3.23 13.98 12.07
C ALA A 404 -1.82 13.38 12.22
N GLU A 405 -0.94 14.08 12.94
CA GLU A 405 0.43 13.61 13.22
C GLU A 405 0.44 12.28 13.96
N TRP A 406 -0.35 12.15 15.04
CA TRP A 406 -0.45 10.90 15.80
C TRP A 406 -1.01 9.77 14.94
N MET A 407 -2.05 10.04 14.16
CA MET A 407 -2.62 9.04 13.26
C MET A 407 -1.59 8.55 12.24
N ILE A 408 -0.83 9.46 11.62
CA ILE A 408 0.23 9.12 10.66
C ILE A 408 1.33 8.31 11.35
N GLN A 409 1.85 8.79 12.49
CA GLN A 409 2.94 8.12 13.21
C GLN A 409 2.58 6.69 13.61
N LEU A 410 1.38 6.47 14.15
CA LEU A 410 0.93 5.14 14.56
C LEU A 410 0.68 4.24 13.36
N ASN A 411 -0.01 4.76 12.35
CA ASN A 411 -0.34 4.00 11.14
C ASN A 411 0.93 3.59 10.38
N ASP A 412 1.84 4.54 10.16
CA ASP A 412 3.05 4.33 9.38
C ASP A 412 4.11 3.54 10.16
N LYS A 413 4.07 3.53 11.50
CA LYS A 413 4.90 2.64 12.31
C LYS A 413 4.40 1.19 12.32
N TYR A 414 3.11 0.98 12.56
CA TYR A 414 2.59 -0.36 12.88
C TYR A 414 1.90 -1.07 11.71
N ALA A 415 1.20 -0.36 10.83
CA ALA A 415 0.44 -1.00 9.76
C ALA A 415 1.40 -1.57 8.70
N LEU A 416 1.18 -2.79 8.22
CA LEU A 416 1.85 -3.33 7.05
C LEU A 416 1.39 -2.60 5.77
N ASP A 417 0.18 -2.04 5.75
CA ASP A 417 -0.37 -1.23 4.65
C ASP A 417 -0.28 0.29 4.88
N GLY A 418 0.54 0.72 5.84
CA GLY A 418 0.88 2.11 6.13
C GLY A 418 1.75 2.79 5.06
N ARG A 419 2.05 4.09 5.21
CA ARG A 419 2.90 4.86 4.28
C ARG A 419 2.44 4.83 2.82
N ASP A 420 1.14 4.74 2.65
CA ASP A 420 0.47 4.47 1.39
C ASP A 420 -0.50 5.62 1.05
N PRO A 421 -0.75 5.94 -0.23
CA PRO A 421 -1.77 6.91 -0.61
C PRO A 421 -3.14 6.63 0.03
N ASN A 422 -3.48 5.34 0.22
CA ASN A 422 -4.71 4.92 0.89
C ASN A 422 -4.69 5.19 2.39
N SER A 423 -3.54 5.04 3.02
CA SER A 423 -3.36 5.34 4.44
C SER A 423 -3.58 6.83 4.71
N TYR A 424 -2.94 7.72 3.95
CA TYR A 424 -3.15 9.16 4.10
C TYR A 424 -4.59 9.55 3.76
N THR A 425 -5.17 8.98 2.71
CA THR A 425 -6.57 9.23 2.35
C THR A 425 -7.54 8.79 3.45
N GLY A 426 -7.31 7.64 4.09
CA GLY A 426 -8.11 7.17 5.22
C GLY A 426 -7.97 8.07 6.46
N ILE A 427 -6.74 8.48 6.79
CA ILE A 427 -6.47 9.40 7.91
C ILE A 427 -7.10 10.77 7.66
N PHE A 428 -6.97 11.34 6.47
CA PHE A 428 -7.56 12.64 6.18
C PHE A 428 -9.06 12.57 5.91
N TRP A 429 -9.60 11.40 5.53
CA TRP A 429 -11.05 11.16 5.57
C TRP A 429 -11.57 11.26 7.01
N VAL A 430 -10.76 10.84 8.00
CA VAL A 430 -11.11 11.05 9.40
C VAL A 430 -11.36 12.54 9.70
N LEU A 431 -10.62 13.40 9.02
CA LEU A 431 -10.65 14.86 9.15
C LEU A 431 -11.50 15.56 8.07
N GLY A 432 -12.26 14.84 7.26
CA GLY A 432 -13.22 15.42 6.31
C GLY A 432 -12.85 15.33 4.83
N ARG A 433 -11.67 14.81 4.45
CA ARG A 433 -11.33 14.58 3.04
C ARG A 433 -12.31 13.58 2.40
N HIS A 434 -12.77 13.88 1.19
CA HIS A 434 -13.71 13.07 0.41
C HIS A 434 -15.07 12.77 1.06
N ASP A 435 -15.37 13.39 2.20
CA ASP A 435 -16.68 13.38 2.82
C ASP A 435 -17.37 14.73 2.63
N ARG A 436 -18.61 14.83 3.10
CA ARG A 436 -19.38 16.06 3.19
C ARG A 436 -19.45 16.55 4.63
N ALA A 437 -19.88 17.79 4.81
CA ALA A 437 -20.28 18.30 6.12
C ALA A 437 -21.50 17.51 6.67
N TRP A 438 -21.45 17.18 7.96
CA TRP A 438 -22.51 16.50 8.70
C TRP A 438 -23.17 17.43 9.70
N GLY A 439 -24.49 17.28 9.86
CA GLY A 439 -25.27 17.92 10.92
C GLY A 439 -25.85 16.87 11.89
N PRO A 440 -26.15 17.25 13.14
CA PRO A 440 -25.86 18.54 13.77
C PRO A 440 -24.35 18.71 14.04
N GLU A 441 -23.91 19.97 14.15
CA GLU A 441 -22.56 20.31 14.63
C GLU A 441 -22.35 19.80 16.06
N ARG A 442 -21.13 19.36 16.38
CA ARG A 442 -20.78 18.80 17.68
C ARG A 442 -19.50 19.44 18.18
N ALA A 443 -19.38 19.58 19.50
CA ALA A 443 -18.12 19.97 20.11
C ALA A 443 -16.98 19.06 19.62
N ILE A 444 -15.79 19.63 19.48
CA ILE A 444 -14.55 19.02 18.94
C ILE A 444 -14.62 18.71 17.44
N PHE A 445 -15.69 18.10 16.97
CA PHE A 445 -15.82 17.61 15.59
C PHE A 445 -16.35 18.67 14.61
N GLY A 446 -17.08 19.67 15.10
CA GLY A 446 -17.86 20.57 14.25
C GLY A 446 -18.74 19.79 13.28
N LYS A 447 -18.51 20.00 11.98
CA LYS A 447 -19.23 19.33 10.88
C LYS A 447 -18.57 18.03 10.39
N ILE A 448 -17.52 17.55 11.04
CA ILE A 448 -16.92 16.25 10.71
C ILE A 448 -17.89 15.14 11.10
N ARG A 449 -17.95 14.08 10.28
CA ARG A 449 -18.78 12.90 10.57
C ARG A 449 -18.47 12.35 11.97
N TYR A 450 -19.47 12.24 12.83
CA TYR A 450 -19.26 11.69 14.16
C TYR A 450 -19.28 10.15 14.18
N MET A 451 -18.39 9.54 14.96
CA MET A 451 -18.41 8.11 15.29
C MET A 451 -18.09 7.93 16.78
N SER A 452 -18.74 6.98 17.44
CA SER A 452 -18.49 6.69 18.85
C SER A 452 -18.52 5.20 19.14
N SER A 453 -17.76 4.77 20.14
CA SER A 453 -17.69 3.38 20.56
C SER A 453 -19.02 2.88 21.12
N ALA A 454 -19.82 3.77 21.73
CA ALA A 454 -21.17 3.46 22.17
C ALA A 454 -22.09 3.07 21.01
N ASN A 455 -21.99 3.75 19.86
CA ASN A 455 -22.75 3.40 18.66
C ASN A 455 -22.19 2.13 18.00
N THR A 456 -20.86 1.99 17.95
CA THR A 456 -20.21 0.78 17.42
C THR A 456 -20.62 -0.48 18.18
N ARG A 457 -20.70 -0.42 19.52
CA ARG A 457 -21.16 -1.53 20.38
C ARG A 457 -22.60 -1.96 20.09
N ARG A 458 -23.47 -1.04 19.68
CA ARG A 458 -24.85 -1.36 19.31
C ARG A 458 -24.95 -1.96 17.90
N LYS A 459 -23.98 -1.67 17.05
CA LYS A 459 -23.97 -2.07 15.64
C LYS A 459 -23.38 -3.46 15.40
N PHE A 460 -22.39 -3.86 16.20
CA PHE A 460 -21.65 -5.11 16.01
C PHE A 460 -21.55 -5.92 17.31
N ASP A 461 -21.50 -7.24 17.18
CA ASP A 461 -21.09 -8.11 18.28
C ASP A 461 -19.56 -8.05 18.46
N LEU A 462 -19.11 -7.13 19.31
CA LEU A 462 -17.69 -6.91 19.58
C LEU A 462 -17.12 -7.86 20.65
N LYS A 463 -17.92 -8.74 21.26
CA LYS A 463 -17.42 -9.58 22.37
C LYS A 463 -16.21 -10.44 21.96
N PRO A 464 -16.21 -11.14 20.81
CA PRO A 464 -15.05 -11.94 20.39
C PRO A 464 -13.81 -11.08 20.17
N TYR A 465 -13.99 -9.91 19.55
CA TYR A 465 -12.90 -8.97 19.27
C TYR A 465 -12.26 -8.40 20.53
N LEU A 466 -13.09 -7.99 21.50
CA LEU A 466 -12.62 -7.48 22.78
C LEU A 466 -11.92 -8.57 23.60
N GLN A 467 -12.31 -9.84 23.46
CA GLN A 467 -11.62 -10.97 24.09
C GLN A 467 -10.25 -11.22 23.46
N GLU A 468 -10.16 -11.18 22.13
CA GLU A 468 -8.93 -11.39 21.37
C GLU A 468 -7.89 -10.29 21.64
N TYR A 469 -8.32 -9.02 21.70
CA TYR A 469 -7.43 -7.87 21.89
C TYR A 469 -7.55 -7.22 23.28
N ARG A 470 -7.84 -8.02 24.31
CA ARG A 470 -8.02 -7.52 25.68
C ARG A 470 -6.74 -6.99 26.32
N TYR A 471 -5.59 -7.60 26.01
CA TYR A 471 -4.28 -7.32 26.59
C TYR A 471 -3.20 -7.26 25.52
#